data_AF-A0A8J6XR99-F1
#
_entry.id   AF-A0A8J6XR99-F1
#
_cell.length_a   1.000
_cell.length_b   1.000
_cell.length_c   1.000
_cell.angle_alpha   90.00
_cell.angle_beta   90.00
_cell.angle_gamma   90.00
#
_symmetry.space_group_name_H-M   'P 1'
#
loop_
_entity.id
_entity.type
_entity.pdbx_description
1 polymer ?
#
loop_
_entity_poly.entity_id
_entity_poly.type
_entity_poly.pdbx_seq_one_letter_code
_entity_poly.pdbx_strand_id
1 'polypeptide(L)'
;MPNPETPKKPVTLEELEADKKAHPERGMINGISVVERGSQELRGHIPKPLYDEMIYITRAFSLGKAEAAQYGAWEAIDRMCVHESGQDFLKWKTIQYDGPYRLFRGGMPIGLYESLTSTLEEKGYAPEDMATIVISCFVSKCNKAYQKRLKQLTEKFQVSEAEILDIFADDAKKIARDKKIEKLKLGEELTEIDREKMD
;
A
#
# COMPACT_ATOMS: atom_id res chain seq x y z
N MET A 1 -25.19 -44.96 7.27
CA MET A 1 -23.83 -44.58 7.70
C MET A 1 -23.96 -43.30 8.50
N PRO A 2 -23.43 -43.23 9.74
CA PRO A 2 -23.49 -42.00 10.51
C PRO A 2 -22.69 -40.92 9.77
N ASN A 3 -23.27 -39.73 9.66
CA ASN A 3 -22.62 -38.55 9.10
C ASN A 3 -21.38 -38.28 9.97
N PRO A 4 -20.16 -38.16 9.42
CA PRO A 4 -18.99 -37.84 10.23
C PRO A 4 -19.28 -36.50 10.92
N GLU A 5 -19.35 -36.52 12.26
CA GLU A 5 -19.54 -35.31 13.05
C GLU A 5 -18.49 -34.29 12.60
N THR A 6 -18.95 -33.12 12.16
CA THR A 6 -18.07 -32.03 11.78
C THR A 6 -17.16 -31.73 12.97
N PRO A 7 -15.83 -31.70 12.78
CA PRO A 7 -14.91 -31.46 13.89
C PRO A 7 -15.32 -30.19 14.64
N LYS A 8 -15.57 -30.32 15.94
CA LYS A 8 -15.91 -29.19 16.80
C LYS A 8 -14.75 -28.20 16.78
N LYS A 9 -15.01 -26.93 16.46
CA LYS A 9 -13.99 -25.89 16.49
C LYS A 9 -13.48 -25.73 17.94
N PRO A 10 -12.16 -25.67 18.16
CA PRO A 10 -11.60 -25.38 19.48
C PRO A 10 -12.05 -23.98 19.93
N VAL A 11 -12.48 -23.87 21.18
CA VAL A 11 -13.03 -22.64 21.78
C VAL A 11 -12.32 -22.25 23.08
N THR A 12 -11.59 -23.16 23.72
CA THR A 12 -10.75 -22.84 24.90
C THR A 12 -9.28 -22.67 24.52
N LEU A 13 -8.50 -22.02 25.38
CA LEU A 13 -7.06 -21.88 25.19
C LEU A 13 -6.37 -23.26 25.08
N GLU A 14 -6.74 -24.19 25.97
CA GLU A 14 -6.18 -25.55 25.99
C GLU A 14 -6.53 -26.33 24.72
N GLU A 15 -7.76 -26.20 24.23
CA GLU A 15 -8.19 -26.79 22.96
C GLU A 15 -7.43 -26.20 21.77
N LEU A 16 -7.18 -24.88 21.78
CA LEU A 16 -6.42 -24.19 20.72
C LEU A 16 -4.93 -24.58 20.72
N GLU A 17 -4.32 -24.74 21.90
CA GLU A 17 -2.93 -25.20 22.03
C GLU A 17 -2.76 -26.65 21.61
N ALA A 18 -3.69 -27.53 22.03
CA ALA A 18 -3.72 -28.92 21.62
C ALA A 18 -3.90 -29.05 20.10
N ASP A 19 -4.81 -28.27 19.51
CA ASP A 19 -5.05 -28.21 18.06
C ASP A 19 -3.81 -27.71 17.30
N LYS A 20 -3.13 -26.66 17.78
CA LYS A 20 -1.86 -26.19 17.20
C LYS A 20 -0.79 -27.29 17.22
N LYS A 21 -0.65 -28.00 18.33
CA LYS A 21 0.35 -29.07 18.49
C LYS A 21 0.02 -30.31 17.64
N ALA A 22 -1.26 -30.64 17.47
CA ALA A 22 -1.72 -31.77 16.67
C ALA A 22 -1.55 -31.53 15.15
N HIS A 23 -1.37 -30.28 14.73
CA HIS A 23 -1.29 -29.90 13.33
C HIS A 23 -0.06 -29.04 13.02
N PRO A 24 1.16 -29.57 13.22
CA PRO A 24 2.41 -28.82 13.05
C PRO A 24 2.66 -28.39 11.59
N GLU A 25 2.13 -29.15 10.62
CA GLU A 25 2.31 -28.91 9.18
C GLU A 25 1.37 -27.84 8.60
N ARG A 26 0.53 -27.18 9.41
CA ARG A 26 -0.39 -26.15 8.90
C ARG A 26 0.37 -24.99 8.28
N GLY A 27 0.09 -24.72 7.00
CA GLY A 27 0.77 -23.67 6.24
C GLY A 27 2.19 -24.06 5.80
N MET A 28 2.50 -25.35 5.78
CA MET A 28 3.77 -25.90 5.31
C MET A 28 3.59 -26.84 4.11
N ILE A 29 4.57 -26.85 3.22
CA ILE A 29 4.74 -27.88 2.17
C ILE A 29 6.18 -28.38 2.32
N ASN A 30 6.35 -29.70 2.47
CA ASN A 30 7.67 -30.33 2.67
C ASN A 30 8.48 -29.72 3.85
N GLY A 31 7.79 -29.35 4.94
CA GLY A 31 8.40 -28.72 6.12
C GLY A 31 8.81 -27.26 5.94
N ILE A 32 8.50 -26.64 4.79
CA ILE A 32 8.78 -25.23 4.50
C ILE A 32 7.47 -24.45 4.60
N SER A 33 7.48 -23.33 5.33
CA SER A 33 6.30 -22.46 5.40
C SER A 33 6.04 -21.82 4.04
N VAL A 34 4.83 -21.98 3.53
CA VAL A 34 4.39 -21.37 2.26
C VAL A 34 3.52 -20.12 2.49
N VAL A 35 3.26 -19.78 3.75
CA VAL A 35 2.48 -18.59 4.13
C VAL A 35 3.31 -17.77 5.10
N GLU A 36 4.18 -16.92 4.55
CA GLU A 36 4.92 -15.97 5.37
C GLU A 36 3.96 -14.92 5.97
N ARG A 37 4.05 -14.77 7.29
CA ARG A 37 3.28 -13.76 8.02
C ARG A 37 4.14 -12.54 8.25
N GLY A 38 3.61 -11.37 7.94
CA GLY A 38 4.28 -10.10 8.19
C GLY A 38 4.00 -9.08 7.11
N SER A 39 4.77 -8.00 7.15
CA SER A 39 4.72 -6.94 6.16
C SER A 39 6.12 -6.55 5.69
N GLN A 40 6.26 -6.33 4.40
CA GLN A 40 7.43 -5.73 3.77
C GLN A 40 7.16 -4.25 3.47
N GLU A 41 8.17 -3.40 3.63
CA GLU A 41 8.08 -2.00 3.22
C GLU A 41 8.37 -1.88 1.72
N LEU A 42 7.39 -1.40 0.95
CA LEU A 42 7.61 -0.90 -0.40
C LEU A 42 8.23 0.49 -0.31
N ARG A 43 9.45 0.63 -0.84
CA ARG A 43 10.21 1.88 -0.85
C ARG A 43 10.66 2.24 -2.26
N GLY A 44 10.57 3.52 -2.61
CA GLY A 44 11.14 4.04 -3.84
C GLY A 44 10.96 5.55 -3.98
N HIS A 45 11.81 6.18 -4.78
CA HIS A 45 11.67 7.59 -5.13
C HIS A 45 10.66 7.71 -6.26
N ILE A 46 9.57 8.42 -6.02
CA ILE A 46 8.51 8.64 -7.02
C ILE A 46 8.42 10.13 -7.36
N PRO A 47 7.99 10.49 -8.58
CA PRO A 47 7.80 11.89 -8.97
C PRO A 47 6.89 12.65 -8.00
N LYS A 48 7.26 13.88 -7.63
CA LYS A 48 6.50 14.67 -6.64
C LYS A 48 5.02 14.86 -7.03
N PRO A 49 4.64 15.16 -8.28
CA PRO A 49 3.22 15.28 -8.65
C PRO A 49 2.43 13.99 -8.39
N LEU A 50 3.02 12.83 -8.71
CA LEU A 50 2.41 11.54 -8.43
C LEU A 50 2.29 11.28 -6.92
N TYR A 51 3.30 11.67 -6.15
CA TYR A 51 3.25 11.60 -4.70
C TYR A 51 2.14 12.47 -4.11
N ASP A 52 2.01 13.71 -4.58
CA ASP A 52 0.98 14.66 -4.12
C ASP A 52 -0.43 14.14 -4.46
N GLU A 53 -0.65 13.63 -5.67
CA GLU A 53 -1.91 13.00 -6.07
C GLU A 53 -2.27 11.82 -5.16
N MET A 54 -1.31 10.96 -4.84
CA MET A 54 -1.50 9.87 -3.89
C MET A 54 -1.88 10.38 -2.50
N ILE A 55 -1.24 11.45 -2.02
CA ILE A 55 -1.60 12.07 -0.74
C ILE A 55 -3.04 12.58 -0.80
N TYR A 56 -3.45 13.33 -1.81
CA TYR A 56 -4.82 13.85 -1.89
C TYR A 56 -5.86 12.74 -1.94
N ILE A 57 -5.64 11.70 -2.74
CA ILE A 57 -6.55 10.55 -2.82
C ILE A 57 -6.62 9.84 -1.47
N THR A 58 -5.49 9.54 -0.86
CA THR A 58 -5.49 8.85 0.44
C THR A 58 -6.19 9.67 1.52
N ARG A 59 -5.99 10.99 1.55
CA ARG A 59 -6.70 11.88 2.49
C ARG A 59 -8.19 11.96 2.23
N ALA A 60 -8.61 12.05 0.97
CA ALA A 60 -10.03 12.11 0.62
C ALA A 60 -10.85 10.91 1.13
N PHE A 61 -10.18 9.76 1.32
CA PHE A 61 -10.75 8.50 1.79
C PHE A 61 -10.25 8.04 3.17
N SER A 62 -9.51 8.88 3.89
CA SER A 62 -8.92 8.54 5.20
C SER A 62 -8.03 7.28 5.17
N LEU A 63 -7.37 7.02 4.05
CA LEU A 63 -6.42 5.94 3.85
C LEU A 63 -5.00 6.40 4.19
N GLY A 64 -4.09 5.46 4.45
CA GLY A 64 -2.65 5.69 4.59
C GLY A 64 -1.84 5.24 3.38
N LYS A 65 -0.52 5.40 3.49
CA LYS A 65 0.44 4.94 2.46
C LYS A 65 0.48 3.42 2.31
N ALA A 66 0.15 2.69 3.38
CA ALA A 66 0.10 1.23 3.35
C ALA A 66 -1.06 0.75 2.46
N GLU A 67 -2.23 1.36 2.58
CA GLU A 67 -3.40 1.07 1.74
C GLU A 67 -3.13 1.45 0.29
N ALA A 68 -2.49 2.61 0.04
CA ALA A 68 -2.07 2.99 -1.31
C ALA A 68 -1.11 1.95 -1.93
N ALA A 69 -0.14 1.45 -1.15
CA ALA A 69 0.77 0.40 -1.61
C ALA A 69 0.03 -0.91 -1.93
N GLN A 70 -0.87 -1.35 -1.05
CA GLN A 70 -1.60 -2.60 -1.22
C GLN A 70 -2.58 -2.56 -2.40
N TYR A 71 -3.40 -1.51 -2.50
CA TYR A 71 -4.34 -1.37 -3.62
C TYR A 71 -3.62 -1.16 -4.95
N GLY A 72 -2.55 -0.37 -4.95
CA GLY A 72 -1.72 -0.18 -6.13
C GLY A 72 -1.04 -1.47 -6.59
N ALA A 73 -0.56 -2.30 -5.67
CA ALA A 73 0.05 -3.60 -5.98
C ALA A 73 -0.96 -4.58 -6.59
N TRP A 74 -2.15 -4.69 -6.01
CA TRP A 74 -3.21 -5.52 -6.58
C TRP A 74 -3.59 -5.09 -7.99
N GLU A 75 -3.76 -3.78 -8.21
CA GLU A 75 -4.06 -3.25 -9.53
C GLU A 75 -2.91 -3.47 -10.52
N ALA A 76 -1.65 -3.34 -10.07
CA ALA A 76 -0.48 -3.61 -10.91
C ALA A 76 -0.44 -5.08 -11.36
N ILE A 77 -0.60 -6.02 -10.43
CA ILE A 77 -0.63 -7.46 -10.72
C ILE A 77 -1.80 -7.77 -11.66
N ASP A 78 -3.02 -7.33 -11.33
CA ASP A 78 -4.22 -7.59 -12.14
C ASP A 78 -4.01 -7.16 -13.60
N ARG A 79 -3.55 -5.93 -13.81
CA ARG A 79 -3.29 -5.43 -15.15
C ARG A 79 -2.16 -6.20 -15.86
N MET A 80 -1.11 -6.63 -15.16
CA MET A 80 0.04 -7.33 -15.76
C MET A 80 -0.26 -8.79 -16.09
N CYS A 81 -1.18 -9.40 -15.34
CA CYS A 81 -1.65 -10.77 -15.57
C CYS A 81 -2.74 -10.84 -16.65
N VAL A 82 -3.61 -9.83 -16.75
CA VAL A 82 -4.75 -9.83 -17.68
C VAL A 82 -4.40 -9.22 -19.05
N HIS A 83 -3.52 -8.22 -19.10
CA HIS A 83 -3.12 -7.59 -20.36
C HIS A 83 -1.77 -8.15 -20.83
N GLU A 84 -1.78 -9.00 -21.86
CA GLU A 84 -0.55 -9.50 -22.52
C GLU A 84 0.34 -8.36 -23.05
N SER A 85 -0.25 -7.19 -23.34
CA SER A 85 0.47 -5.94 -23.62
C SER A 85 0.53 -5.06 -22.36
N GLY A 86 1.63 -5.12 -21.63
CA GLY A 86 1.96 -4.19 -20.55
C GLY A 86 2.23 -2.75 -21.01
N GLN A 87 1.46 -2.21 -21.97
CA GLN A 87 1.77 -0.95 -22.65
C GLN A 87 1.21 0.32 -21.98
N ASP A 88 0.32 0.22 -20.98
CA ASP A 88 -0.25 1.42 -20.33
C ASP A 88 0.30 1.75 -18.93
N PHE A 89 1.15 0.90 -18.34
CA PHE A 89 1.85 1.24 -17.08
C PHE A 89 2.92 2.31 -17.29
N LEU A 90 3.38 2.42 -18.53
CA LEU A 90 4.57 3.13 -18.96
C LEU A 90 4.38 4.63 -19.11
N LYS A 91 3.29 5.26 -18.63
CA LYS A 91 3.25 6.73 -18.68
C LYS A 91 4.44 7.35 -17.94
N TRP A 92 4.91 6.80 -16.83
CA TRP A 92 6.06 7.42 -16.11
C TRP A 92 7.45 6.90 -16.51
N LYS A 93 7.59 5.68 -17.06
CA LYS A 93 8.90 5.22 -17.58
C LYS A 93 9.21 5.82 -18.96
N THR A 94 8.19 6.27 -19.70
CA THR A 94 8.35 6.96 -21.00
C THR A 94 8.31 8.48 -20.89
N ILE A 95 7.75 9.04 -19.80
CA ILE A 95 7.90 10.46 -19.49
C ILE A 95 9.26 10.65 -18.82
N GLN A 96 10.20 11.26 -19.54
CA GLN A 96 11.34 11.90 -18.89
C GLN A 96 10.78 12.98 -17.95
N TYR A 97 10.84 12.70 -16.64
CA TYR A 97 10.48 13.64 -15.61
C TYR A 97 11.77 14.17 -14.98
N ASP A 98 12.04 15.45 -15.22
CA ASP A 98 13.22 16.18 -14.75
C ASP A 98 12.98 16.94 -13.43
N GLY A 99 11.77 16.83 -12.89
CA GLY A 99 11.35 17.50 -11.67
C GLY A 99 11.76 16.79 -10.37
N PRO A 100 11.33 17.33 -9.22
CA PRO A 100 11.67 16.76 -7.92
C PRO A 100 11.01 15.40 -7.68
N TYR A 101 11.74 14.50 -7.02
CA TYR A 101 11.25 13.22 -6.53
C TYR A 101 11.02 13.27 -5.01
N ARG A 102 10.15 12.38 -4.52
CA ARG A 102 9.87 12.19 -3.10
C ARG A 102 10.00 10.71 -2.74
N LEU A 103 10.55 10.44 -1.55
CA LEU A 103 10.62 9.08 -1.03
C LEU A 103 9.22 8.58 -0.62
N PHE A 104 8.75 7.53 -1.29
CA PHE A 104 7.59 6.77 -0.90
C PHE A 104 7.97 5.59 0.02
N ARG A 105 7.13 5.34 1.03
CA ARG A 105 7.24 4.23 1.98
C ARG A 105 5.83 3.77 2.36
N GLY A 106 5.49 2.52 2.05
CA GLY A 106 4.20 1.92 2.40
C GLY A 106 4.37 0.44 2.74
N GLY A 107 3.79 0.02 3.87
CA GLY A 107 3.81 -1.39 4.27
C GLY A 107 2.80 -2.21 3.48
N MET A 108 3.21 -3.40 3.03
CA MET A 108 2.33 -4.37 2.38
C MET A 108 2.61 -5.79 2.89
N PRO A 109 1.62 -6.70 2.86
CA PRO A 109 1.83 -8.10 3.22
C PRO A 109 2.96 -8.74 2.39
N ILE A 110 3.80 -9.57 3.03
CA ILE A 110 4.98 -10.19 2.39
C ILE A 110 4.61 -10.93 1.09
N GLY A 111 3.62 -11.83 1.15
CA GLY A 111 3.22 -12.57 -0.06
C GLY A 111 2.71 -11.69 -1.20
N LEU A 112 2.13 -10.51 -0.91
CA LEU A 112 1.75 -9.55 -1.95
C LEU A 112 2.98 -8.86 -2.55
N TYR A 113 3.95 -8.49 -1.72
CA TYR A 113 5.23 -7.93 -2.16
C TYR A 113 5.98 -8.89 -3.08
N GLU A 114 6.08 -10.17 -2.68
CA GLU A 114 6.75 -11.21 -3.45
C GLU A 114 6.05 -11.46 -4.79
N SER A 115 4.72 -11.56 -4.76
CA SER A 115 3.91 -11.74 -5.98
C SER A 115 4.09 -10.57 -6.95
N LEU A 116 4.07 -9.34 -6.44
CA LEU A 116 4.32 -8.15 -7.24
C LEU A 116 5.74 -8.15 -7.83
N THR A 117 6.74 -8.51 -7.02
CA THR A 117 8.15 -8.55 -7.43
C THR A 117 8.34 -9.55 -8.57
N SER A 118 7.87 -10.79 -8.39
CA SER A 118 7.92 -11.82 -9.44
C SER A 118 7.23 -11.35 -10.72
N THR A 119 6.03 -10.78 -10.59
CA THR A 119 5.26 -10.28 -11.74
C THR A 119 6.01 -9.17 -12.49
N LEU A 120 6.66 -8.25 -11.77
CA LEU A 120 7.41 -7.16 -12.38
C LEU A 120 8.69 -7.65 -13.06
N GLU A 121 9.42 -8.57 -12.44
CA GLU A 121 10.63 -9.19 -12.99
C GLU A 121 10.32 -9.98 -14.26
N GLU A 122 9.25 -10.77 -14.27
CA GLU A 122 8.77 -11.50 -15.46
C GLU A 122 8.45 -10.57 -16.63
N LYS A 123 8.01 -9.34 -16.34
CA LYS A 123 7.71 -8.31 -17.35
C LYS A 123 8.89 -7.38 -17.65
N GLY A 124 10.07 -7.63 -17.07
CA GLY A 124 11.30 -6.88 -17.33
C GLY A 124 11.35 -5.49 -16.69
N TYR A 125 10.58 -5.25 -15.63
CA TYR A 125 10.69 -4.02 -14.85
C TYR A 125 11.84 -4.10 -13.84
N ALA A 126 12.47 -2.96 -13.57
CA ALA A 126 13.53 -2.89 -12.58
C ALA A 126 12.93 -2.70 -11.18
N PRO A 127 13.54 -3.25 -10.11
CA PRO A 127 13.02 -3.12 -8.75
C PRO A 127 12.78 -1.67 -8.31
N GLU A 128 13.62 -0.74 -8.76
CA GLU A 128 13.51 0.69 -8.48
C GLU A 128 12.23 1.35 -9.04
N ASP A 129 11.64 0.78 -10.10
CA ASP A 129 10.40 1.29 -10.70
C ASP A 129 9.16 0.92 -9.88
N MET A 130 9.27 -0.09 -9.00
CA MET A 130 8.13 -0.74 -8.34
C MET A 130 7.23 0.26 -7.62
N ALA A 131 7.81 1.17 -6.83
CA ALA A 131 7.03 2.17 -6.10
C ALA A 131 6.28 3.11 -7.05
N THR A 132 6.92 3.56 -8.13
CA THR A 132 6.29 4.45 -9.13
C THR A 132 5.14 3.73 -9.84
N ILE A 133 5.33 2.46 -10.22
CA ILE A 133 4.31 1.65 -10.89
C ILE A 133 3.10 1.44 -9.97
N VAL A 134 3.34 1.02 -8.73
CA VAL A 134 2.30 0.78 -7.73
C VAL A 134 1.48 2.04 -7.47
N ILE A 135 2.14 3.18 -7.26
CA ILE A 135 1.43 4.42 -6.97
C ILE A 135 0.70 4.96 -8.19
N SER A 136 1.26 4.80 -9.39
CA SER A 136 0.55 5.12 -10.64
C SER A 136 -0.73 4.29 -10.80
N CYS A 137 -0.68 3.00 -10.48
CA CYS A 137 -1.83 2.11 -10.53
C CYS A 137 -2.90 2.52 -9.51
N PHE A 138 -2.48 2.80 -8.27
CA PHE A 138 -3.37 3.30 -7.22
C PHE A 138 -4.10 4.58 -7.64
N VAL A 139 -3.35 5.60 -8.08
CA VAL A 139 -3.91 6.88 -8.53
C VAL A 139 -4.88 6.67 -9.69
N SER A 140 -4.46 5.92 -10.71
CA SER A 140 -5.28 5.60 -11.89
C SER A 140 -6.59 4.92 -11.50
N LYS A 141 -6.53 3.90 -10.63
CA LYS A 141 -7.70 3.14 -10.17
C LYS A 141 -8.67 4.00 -9.38
N CYS A 142 -8.16 4.86 -8.51
CA CYS A 142 -8.96 5.66 -7.59
C CYS A 142 -9.49 6.97 -8.21
N ASN A 143 -8.93 7.44 -9.33
CA ASN A 143 -9.20 8.78 -9.86
C ASN A 143 -10.70 9.09 -10.02
N LYS A 144 -11.49 8.19 -10.62
CA LYS A 144 -12.93 8.43 -10.80
C LYS A 144 -13.68 8.62 -9.47
N ALA A 145 -13.38 7.79 -8.48
CA ALA A 145 -13.98 7.90 -7.15
C ALA A 145 -13.50 9.16 -6.44
N TYR A 146 -12.21 9.48 -6.57
CA TYR A 146 -11.60 10.68 -5.99
C TYR A 146 -12.25 11.96 -6.55
N GLN A 147 -12.39 12.11 -7.86
CA GLN A 147 -13.04 13.27 -8.48
C GLN A 147 -14.49 13.44 -7.99
N LYS A 148 -15.23 12.35 -7.87
CA LYS A 148 -16.60 12.37 -7.30
C LYS A 148 -16.58 12.84 -5.85
N ARG A 149 -15.62 12.37 -5.04
CA ARG A 149 -15.48 12.77 -3.64
C ARG A 149 -15.09 14.23 -3.49
N LEU A 150 -14.17 14.71 -4.32
CA LEU A 150 -13.74 16.11 -4.34
C LEU A 150 -14.93 17.04 -4.61
N LYS A 151 -15.72 16.73 -5.66
CA LYS A 151 -16.96 17.45 -5.98
C LYS A 151 -17.97 17.46 -4.82
N GLN A 152 -18.15 16.32 -4.14
CA GLN A 152 -19.05 16.27 -2.98
C GLN A 152 -18.59 17.17 -1.84
N LEU A 153 -17.28 17.30 -1.63
CA LEU A 153 -16.71 18.12 -0.56
C LEU A 153 -16.83 19.60 -0.90
N THR A 154 -16.51 20.00 -2.14
CA THR A 154 -16.66 21.39 -2.58
C THR A 154 -18.12 21.84 -2.52
N GLU A 155 -19.06 20.99 -2.96
CA GLU A 155 -20.50 21.27 -2.86
C GLU A 155 -20.98 21.35 -1.40
N LYS A 156 -20.54 20.43 -0.54
CA LYS A 156 -20.94 20.38 0.87
C LYS A 156 -20.45 21.59 1.65
N PHE A 157 -19.21 22.01 1.44
CA PHE A 157 -18.55 23.06 2.21
C PHE A 157 -18.58 24.42 1.52
N GLN A 158 -19.05 24.50 0.27
CA GLN A 158 -19.14 25.73 -0.53
C GLN A 158 -17.79 26.43 -0.68
N VAL A 159 -16.74 25.66 -0.91
CA VAL A 159 -15.35 26.12 -1.08
C VAL A 159 -14.78 25.63 -2.40
N SER A 160 -13.68 26.23 -2.84
CA SER A 160 -12.97 25.81 -4.05
C SER A 160 -12.29 24.44 -3.89
N GLU A 161 -11.98 23.79 -5.01
CA GLU A 161 -11.16 22.57 -4.98
C GLU A 161 -9.80 22.82 -4.34
N ALA A 162 -9.16 23.96 -4.64
CA ALA A 162 -7.87 24.32 -4.07
C ALA A 162 -7.88 24.34 -2.53
N GLU A 163 -8.93 24.91 -1.93
CA GLU A 163 -9.08 24.91 -0.47
C GLU A 163 -9.21 23.49 0.10
N ILE A 164 -9.93 22.58 -0.58
CA ILE A 164 -10.01 21.18 -0.15
C ILE A 164 -8.64 20.48 -0.25
N LEU A 165 -7.88 20.74 -1.31
CA LEU A 165 -6.54 20.16 -1.49
C LEU A 165 -5.56 20.66 -0.43
N ASP A 166 -5.62 21.94 -0.07
CA ASP A 166 -4.80 22.52 1.00
C ASP A 166 -5.10 21.85 2.35
N ILE A 167 -6.39 21.65 2.67
CA ILE A 167 -6.81 20.93 3.88
C ILE A 167 -6.30 19.48 3.89
N PHE A 168 -6.33 18.79 2.75
CA PHE A 168 -5.75 17.45 2.63
C PHE A 168 -4.24 17.47 2.86
N ALA A 169 -3.52 18.41 2.27
CA ALA A 169 -2.08 18.55 2.47
C ALA A 169 -1.73 18.80 3.95
N ASP A 170 -2.48 19.68 4.62
CA ASP A 170 -2.27 20.00 6.03
C ASP A 170 -2.58 18.82 6.96
N ASP A 171 -3.65 18.07 6.70
CA ASP A 171 -3.95 16.85 7.46
C ASP A 171 -2.85 15.78 7.27
N ALA A 172 -2.33 15.62 6.05
CA ALA A 172 -1.21 14.71 5.79
C ALA A 172 0.06 15.11 6.56
N LYS A 173 0.37 16.42 6.62
CA LYS A 173 1.48 16.96 7.41
C LYS A 173 1.26 16.75 8.90
N LYS A 174 0.03 16.96 9.39
CA LYS A 174 -0.33 16.71 10.79
C LYS A 174 -0.10 15.26 11.18
N ILE A 175 -0.64 14.30 10.43
CA ILE A 175 -0.47 12.86 10.71
C ILE A 175 1.00 12.46 10.72
N ALA A 176 1.80 12.99 9.79
CA ALA A 176 3.22 12.72 9.78
C ALA A 176 3.96 13.26 11.01
N ARG A 177 3.58 14.45 11.50
CA ARG A 177 4.12 15.03 12.74
C ARG A 177 3.69 14.23 13.96
N ASP A 178 2.42 13.85 14.04
CA ASP A 178 1.88 13.07 15.15
C ASP A 178 2.64 11.73 15.29
N LYS A 179 2.89 11.03 14.18
CA LYS A 179 3.72 9.81 14.18
C LYS A 179 5.14 10.04 14.71
N LYS A 180 5.78 11.16 14.34
CA LYS A 180 7.12 11.50 14.85
C LYS A 180 7.08 11.79 16.35
N ILE A 181 6.04 12.46 16.83
CA ILE A 181 5.83 12.73 18.25
C ILE A 181 5.63 11.42 19.03
N GLU A 182 4.80 10.51 18.52
CA GLU A 182 4.59 9.19 19.14
C GLU A 182 5.88 8.38 19.24
N LYS A 183 6.66 8.35 18.16
CA LYS A 183 7.97 7.69 18.13
C LYS A 183 8.92 8.26 19.19
N LEU A 184 9.01 9.59 19.29
CA LEU A 184 9.81 10.26 20.32
C LEU A 184 9.31 9.97 21.75
N LYS A 185 7.98 9.88 21.95
CA LYS A 185 7.40 9.52 23.26
C LYS A 185 7.73 8.10 23.69
N LEU A 186 7.94 7.18 22.75
CA LEU A 186 8.38 5.81 23.01
C LEU A 186 9.90 5.71 23.30
N GLY A 187 10.62 6.83 23.27
CA GLY A 187 12.07 6.88 23.50
C GLY A 187 12.90 6.50 22.26
N GLU A 188 12.27 6.41 21.09
CA GLU A 188 12.96 6.13 19.83
C GLU A 188 13.54 7.40 19.21
N GLU A 189 14.63 7.26 18.44
CA GLU A 189 15.24 8.38 17.72
C GLU A 189 14.64 8.58 16.32
N LEU A 190 14.54 9.85 15.90
CA LEU A 190 14.22 10.19 14.51
C LEU A 190 15.44 9.93 13.63
N THR A 191 15.26 9.03 12.67
CA THR A 191 16.26 8.69 11.64
C THR A 191 16.47 9.87 10.67
N GLU A 192 17.55 9.86 9.89
CA GLU A 192 17.74 10.85 8.81
C GLU A 192 16.57 10.88 7.83
N ILE A 193 16.00 9.71 7.55
CA ILE A 193 14.81 9.54 6.70
C ILE A 193 13.57 10.19 7.36
N ASP A 194 13.44 10.13 8.69
CA ASP A 194 12.36 10.82 9.41
C ASP A 194 12.53 12.35 9.37
N ARG A 195 13.74 12.84 9.05
CA ARG A 195 14.07 14.27 8.95
C ARG A 195 13.96 14.81 7.53
N GLU A 196 13.84 13.95 6.51
CA GLU A 196 13.51 14.40 5.15
C GLU A 196 12.21 15.21 5.18
N LYS A 197 12.27 16.42 4.61
CA LYS A 197 11.16 17.38 4.68
C LYS A 197 9.97 16.86 3.87
N MET A 198 8.82 16.84 4.53
CA MET A 198 7.53 16.91 3.86
C MET A 198 7.22 18.39 3.62
N ASP A 199 7.85 19.01 2.61
CA ASP A 199 7.36 20.32 2.13
C ASP A 199 6.05 20.12 1.38
#